data_AF-A0A7W1IKB4-F1
#
_entry.id   AF-A0A7W1IKB4-F1
#
_cell.length_a   1.000
_cell.length_b   1.000
_cell.length_c   1.000
_cell.angle_alpha   90.00
_cell.angle_beta   90.00
_cell.angle_gamma   90.00
#
_symmetry.space_group_name_H-M   'P 1'
#
loop_
_entity.id
_entity.type
_entity.pdbx_description
1 polymer ?
#
loop_
_entity_poly.entity_id
_entity_poly.type
_entity_poly.pdbx_seq_one_letter_code
_entity_poly.pdbx_strand_id
1 'polypeptide(L)'
;MSELTYKDNVKLKAYLKRKYRNRHIRRRNAVLKLLGGACVDCGNNDLRVQQIDHTQPILLSSKRRTLTQMFPSILRGDEPINNLQLLCANCHMIKTVNERSL
;
A
#
# COMPACT_ATOMS: atom_id res chain seq x y z
N MET A 1 -39.92 5.13 12.97
CA MET A 1 -38.51 4.89 12.56
C MET A 1 -38.55 3.83 11.48
N SER A 2 -38.11 4.15 10.27
CA SER A 2 -38.16 3.21 9.14
C SER A 2 -37.21 2.04 9.39
N GLU A 3 -37.73 0.82 9.50
CA GLU A 3 -36.93 -0.41 9.58
C GLU A 3 -36.19 -0.63 8.25
N LEU A 4 -34.86 -0.59 8.30
CA LEU A 4 -34.03 -0.93 7.13
C LEU A 4 -34.17 -2.43 6.86
N THR A 5 -34.54 -2.82 5.63
CA THR A 5 -34.72 -4.24 5.32
C THR A 5 -33.39 -4.99 5.23
N TYR A 6 -33.40 -6.32 5.37
CA TYR A 6 -32.20 -7.16 5.16
C TYR A 6 -31.58 -6.95 3.77
N LYS A 7 -32.40 -6.77 2.72
CA LYS A 7 -31.94 -6.48 1.35
C LYS A 7 -31.24 -5.13 1.27
N ASP A 8 -31.69 -4.13 2.01
CA ASP A 8 -31.04 -2.81 2.08
C ASP A 8 -29.67 -2.91 2.75
N ASN A 9 -29.54 -3.73 3.79
CA ASN A 9 -28.27 -4.01 4.45
C ASN A 9 -27.26 -4.71 3.53
N VAL A 10 -27.69 -5.68 2.71
CA VAL A 10 -26.82 -6.35 1.74
C VAL A 10 -26.32 -5.36 0.68
N LYS A 11 -27.22 -4.54 0.12
CA LYS A 11 -26.88 -3.50 -0.85
C LYS A 11 -25.91 -2.47 -0.25
N LEU A 12 -26.16 -2.04 0.99
CA LEU A 12 -25.28 -1.11 1.72
C LEU A 12 -23.88 -1.71 1.91
N LYS A 13 -23.78 -2.97 2.37
CA LYS A 13 -22.49 -3.67 2.53
C LYS A 13 -21.72 -3.76 1.22
N ALA A 14 -22.39 -4.13 0.12
CA ALA A 14 -21.78 -4.20 -1.21
C ALA A 14 -21.28 -2.83 -1.69
N TYR A 15 -22.10 -1.79 -1.51
CA TYR A 15 -21.75 -0.41 -1.82
C TYR A 15 -20.52 0.06 -1.03
N LEU A 16 -20.51 -0.14 0.29
CA LEU A 16 -19.39 0.24 1.15
C LEU A 16 -18.11 -0.51 0.77
N LYS A 17 -18.18 -1.83 0.52
CA LYS A 17 -17.04 -2.62 0.06
C LYS A 17 -16.43 -2.06 -1.23
N ARG A 18 -17.27 -1.72 -2.22
CA ARG A 18 -16.84 -1.07 -3.47
C ARG A 18 -16.22 0.31 -3.21
N LYS A 19 -16.85 1.13 -2.37
CA LYS A 19 -16.36 2.47 -1.99
C LYS A 19 -14.97 2.40 -1.36
N TYR A 20 -14.77 1.49 -0.40
CA TYR A 20 -13.47 1.32 0.26
C TYR A 20 -12.39 0.78 -0.67
N ARG A 21 -12.72 -0.22 -1.52
CA ARG A 21 -11.80 -0.73 -2.55
C ARG A 21 -11.35 0.37 -3.51
N ASN A 22 -12.28 1.17 -4.04
CA ASN A 22 -11.95 2.26 -4.96
C ASN A 22 -11.12 3.35 -4.29
N ARG A 23 -11.39 3.67 -3.02
CA ARG A 23 -10.57 4.60 -2.23
C ARG A 23 -9.15 4.06 -2.01
N HIS A 24 -9.01 2.77 -1.70
CA HIS A 24 -7.72 2.11 -1.53
C HIS A 24 -6.91 2.14 -2.82
N ILE A 25 -7.50 1.72 -3.95
CA ILE A 25 -6.83 1.71 -5.27
C ILE A 25 -6.34 3.11 -5.65
N ARG A 26 -7.19 4.15 -5.50
CA ARG A 26 -6.80 5.53 -5.81
C ARG A 26 -5.61 6.00 -4.99
N ARG A 27 -5.63 5.75 -3.68
CA ARG A 27 -4.53 6.14 -2.78
C ARG A 27 -3.26 5.39 -3.08
N ARG A 28 -3.36 4.08 -3.30
CA ARG A 28 -2.23 3.26 -3.71
C ARG A 28 -1.58 3.82 -4.96
N ASN A 29 -2.35 4.05 -6.02
CA ASN A 29 -1.82 4.57 -7.29
C ASN A 29 -1.18 5.96 -7.14
N ALA A 30 -1.76 6.83 -6.31
CA ALA A 30 -1.17 8.13 -6.01
C ALA A 30 0.20 8.00 -5.31
N VAL A 31 0.30 7.11 -4.31
CA VAL A 31 1.56 6.85 -3.62
C VAL A 31 2.60 6.22 -4.55
N LEU A 32 2.22 5.23 -5.36
CA LEU A 32 3.15 4.60 -6.31
C LEU A 32 3.74 5.64 -7.27
N LYS A 33 2.92 6.56 -7.78
CA LYS A 33 3.38 7.67 -8.63
C LYS A 33 4.27 8.66 -7.88
N LEU A 34 3.93 8.99 -6.64
CA LEU A 34 4.76 9.84 -5.77
C LEU A 34 6.15 9.26 -5.56
N LEU A 35 6.26 7.94 -5.48
CA LEU A 35 7.53 7.20 -5.32
C LEU A 35 8.23 6.88 -6.67
N GLY A 36 7.85 7.54 -7.76
CA GLY A 36 8.52 7.42 -9.07
C GLY A 36 7.83 6.49 -10.08
N GLY A 37 6.88 5.65 -9.66
CA GLY A 37 6.04 4.86 -10.57
C GLY A 37 6.72 3.65 -11.24
N ALA A 38 8.00 3.42 -10.97
CA ALA A 38 8.76 2.28 -11.48
C ALA A 38 9.65 1.69 -10.38
N CYS A 39 10.03 0.43 -10.56
CA CYS A 39 11.00 -0.23 -9.71
C CYS A 39 12.34 0.50 -9.81
N VAL A 40 12.92 0.90 -8.67
CA VAL A 40 14.20 1.63 -8.64
C VAL A 40 15.39 0.75 -9.05
N ASP A 41 15.24 -0.57 -8.98
CA ASP A 41 16.29 -1.53 -9.30
C ASP A 41 16.25 -1.96 -10.78
N CYS A 42 15.13 -2.53 -11.23
CA CYS A 42 15.01 -3.07 -12.60
C CYS A 42 14.18 -2.23 -13.59
N GLY A 43 13.63 -1.09 -13.16
CA GLY A 43 12.85 -0.20 -14.03
C GLY A 43 11.45 -0.69 -14.44
N ASN A 44 11.01 -1.89 -14.01
CA ASN A 44 9.65 -2.37 -14.28
C ASN A 44 8.62 -1.33 -13.77
N ASN A 45 7.65 -0.96 -14.60
CA ASN A 45 6.66 0.09 -14.32
C ASN A 45 5.22 -0.44 -14.20
N ASP A 46 5.02 -1.77 -14.19
CA ASP A 46 3.71 -2.36 -13.95
C ASP A 46 3.30 -2.19 -12.49
N LEU A 47 2.41 -1.22 -12.24
CA LEU A 47 1.90 -0.87 -10.90
C LEU A 47 1.27 -2.06 -10.15
N ARG A 48 0.86 -3.12 -10.85
CA ARG A 48 0.29 -4.33 -10.24
C ARG A 48 1.32 -5.14 -9.46
N VAL A 49 2.60 -5.09 -9.86
CA VAL A 49 3.69 -5.85 -9.21
C VAL A 49 4.52 -5.01 -8.24
N GLN A 50 4.25 -3.71 -8.12
CA GLN A 50 5.05 -2.82 -7.28
C GLN A 50 4.77 -3.03 -5.79
N GLN A 51 5.82 -2.92 -4.99
CA GLN A 51 5.80 -2.98 -3.54
C GLN A 51 6.52 -1.75 -3.00
N ILE A 52 5.98 -1.19 -1.92
CA ILE A 52 6.66 -0.13 -1.17
C ILE A 52 7.51 -0.84 -0.13
N ASP A 53 8.79 -0.52 -0.15
CA ASP A 53 9.78 -1.09 0.74
C ASP A 53 10.51 0.01 1.50
N HIS A 54 11.01 -0.32 2.69
CA HIS A 54 11.84 0.60 3.44
C HIS A 54 13.32 0.40 3.08
N THR A 55 14.00 1.47 2.72
CA THR A 55 15.44 1.41 2.41
C THR A 55 16.25 1.07 3.65
N GLN A 56 15.84 1.57 4.82
CA GLN A 56 16.36 1.18 6.13
C GLN A 56 15.29 0.39 6.88
N PRO A 57 15.61 -0.82 7.37
CA PRO A 57 14.63 -1.66 8.05
C PRO A 57 14.10 -0.98 9.32
N ILE A 58 12.79 -1.02 9.50
CA ILE A 58 12.15 -0.53 10.72
C ILE A 58 12.10 -1.67 11.74
N LEU A 59 12.53 -1.40 12.97
CA LEU A 59 12.45 -2.36 14.07
C LEU A 59 11.00 -2.83 14.28
N LEU A 60 10.81 -4.14 14.51
CA LEU A 60 9.50 -4.78 14.70
C LEU A 60 8.65 -4.15 15.82
N SER A 61 9.24 -3.41 16.76
CA SER A 61 8.55 -2.70 17.84
C SER A 61 7.76 -1.48 17.37
N SER A 62 8.03 -0.97 16.17
CA SER A 62 7.22 0.08 15.55
C SER A 62 5.89 -0.54 15.08
N LYS A 63 4.77 -0.02 15.56
CA LYS A 63 3.41 -0.49 15.26
C LYS A 63 3.28 -0.76 13.75
N ARG A 64 3.22 -2.04 13.34
CA ARG A 64 2.97 -2.42 11.94
C ARG A 64 1.69 -1.76 11.47
N ARG A 65 1.80 -0.64 10.75
CA ARG A 65 0.62 0.00 10.15
C ARG A 65 0.06 -0.99 9.14
N THR A 66 -1.26 -1.16 9.16
CA THR A 66 -1.91 -1.93 8.10
C THR A 66 -1.68 -1.22 6.76
N LEU A 67 -1.64 -1.96 5.65
CA LEU A 67 -1.52 -1.38 4.30
C LEU A 67 -2.60 -0.29 4.05
N THR A 68 -3.77 -0.46 4.66
CA THR A 68 -4.88 0.50 4.62
C THR A 68 -4.54 1.86 5.28
N GLN A 69 -3.64 1.87 6.27
CA GLN A 69 -3.20 3.06 6.99
C GLN A 69 -1.92 3.68 6.41
N MET A 70 -1.09 2.89 5.74
CA MET A 70 0.18 3.32 5.16
C MET A 70 -0.01 4.33 4.00
N PHE A 71 -0.89 4.06 3.03
CA PHE A 71 -1.05 5.01 1.92
C PHE A 71 -1.54 6.39 2.36
N PRO A 72 -2.54 6.50 3.26
CA PRO A 72 -2.93 7.80 3.80
C PRO A 72 -1.83 8.51 4.59
N SER A 73 -0.97 7.80 5.33
CA SER A 73 0.11 8.42 6.10
C SER A 73 1.19 8.99 5.18
N ILE A 74 1.58 8.25 4.14
CA ILE A 74 2.51 8.74 3.11
C ILE A 74 1.94 9.99 2.42
N LEU A 75 0.67 9.94 1.99
CA LEU A 75 0.04 11.09 1.30
C LEU A 75 -0.12 12.34 2.19
N ARG A 76 -0.10 12.19 3.52
CA ARG A 76 -0.11 13.31 4.46
C ARG A 76 1.28 13.80 4.85
N GLY A 77 2.34 13.06 4.50
CA GLY A 77 3.69 13.34 4.96
C GLY A 77 4.00 12.83 6.38
N ASP A 78 3.16 11.97 6.94
CA ASP A 78 3.40 11.35 8.25
C ASP A 78 4.48 10.25 8.19
N GLU A 79 4.88 9.84 6.98
CA GLU A 79 5.93 8.86 6.74
C GLU A 79 7.09 9.52 5.97
N PRO A 80 8.34 9.30 6.40
CA PRO A 80 9.51 9.89 5.76
C PRO A 80 9.73 9.23 4.39
N ILE A 81 9.37 9.95 3.31
CA ILE A 81 9.46 9.46 1.92
C ILE A 81 10.89 9.07 1.54
N ASN A 82 11.90 9.73 2.12
CA ASN A 82 13.31 9.42 1.89
C ASN A 82 13.74 8.03 2.39
N ASN A 83 12.96 7.40 3.28
CA ASN A 83 13.19 6.01 3.70
C ASN A 83 12.31 5.00 2.95
N LEU A 84 11.62 5.42 1.88
CA LEU A 84 10.75 4.58 1.09
C LEU A 84 11.30 4.44 -0.33
N GLN A 85 11.24 3.23 -0.84
CA GLN A 85 11.55 2.92 -2.24
C GLN A 85 10.45 2.09 -2.88
N LEU A 86 10.42 2.10 -4.21
CA LEU A 86 9.53 1.27 -5.00
C LEU A 86 10.30 0.14 -5.65
N LEU A 87 9.92 -1.10 -5.34
CA LEU A 87 10.50 -2.30 -5.93
C LEU A 87 9.41 -3.15 -6.57
N CYS A 88 9.70 -3.82 -7.68
CA CYS A 88 8.81 -4.87 -8.15
C CYS A 88 8.89 -6.08 -7.20
N ALA A 89 7.87 -6.93 -7.22
CA ALA A 89 7.81 -8.11 -6.35
C ALA A 89 9.07 -8.99 -6.41
N ASN A 90 9.69 -9.12 -7.58
CA ASN A 90 10.91 -9.91 -7.75
C ASN A 90 12.11 -9.26 -7.05
N CYS A 91 12.39 -7.98 -7.33
CA CYS A 91 13.49 -7.24 -6.70
C CYS A 91 13.33 -7.14 -5.18
N HIS A 92 12.09 -6.93 -4.70
CA HIS A 92 11.79 -6.91 -3.27
C HIS A 92 12.10 -8.26 -2.60
N MET A 93 11.74 -9.38 -3.24
CA MET A 93 12.06 -10.71 -2.71
C MET A 93 13.57 -10.98 -2.70
N ILE A 94 14.31 -10.57 -3.75
CA ILE A 94 15.77 -10.67 -3.78
C ILE A 94 16.39 -9.88 -2.62
N LYS A 95 15.98 -8.61 -2.43
CA LYS A 95 16.42 -7.79 -1.29
C LYS A 95 16.13 -8.47 0.04
N THR A 96 14.90 -8.97 0.23
CA THR A 96 14.48 -9.65 1.47
C THR A 96 15.35 -10.87 1.78
N VAL A 97 15.73 -11.66 0.77
CA VAL A 97 16.62 -12.81 0.96
C VAL A 97 18.01 -12.33 1.34
N ASN A 98 18.57 -11.37 0.61
CA ASN A 98 19.90 -10.83 0.88
C ASN A 98 20.02 -10.24 2.30
N GLU A 99 18.98 -9.55 2.79
CA GLU A 99 18.94 -8.98 4.15
C GLU A 99 18.81 -10.02 5.27
N ARG A 100 18.31 -11.22 4.98
CA ARG A 100 18.15 -12.31 5.97
C ARG A 100 19.34 -13.27 5.99
N SER A 101 20.14 -13.29 4.93
CA SER A 101 21.35 -14.10 4.81
C SER A 101 22.58 -13.44 5.47
N LEU A 102 22.40 -12.28 6.09
CA LEU A 102 23.36 -11.54 6.92
C LEU A 102 22.97 -11.66 8.39
#